data_AF-A0A2V9BAQ7-F1
#
_entry.id   AF-A0A2V9BAQ7-F1
#
_cell.length_a   1.000
_cell.length_b   1.000
_cell.length_c   1.000
_cell.angle_alpha   90.00
_cell.angle_beta   90.00
_cell.angle_gamma   90.00
#
_symmetry.space_group_name_H-M   'P 1'
#
loop_
_entity.id
_entity.type
_entity.pdbx_description
1 polymer ?
#
loop_
_entity_poly.entity_id
_entity_poly.type
_entity_poly.pdbx_seq_one_letter_code
_entity_poly.pdbx_strand_id
1 'polypeptide(L)'
;MDRDNRNPIHNPQFHSRQRSDRCTILTTGPNSLVADLHDRMPVIVTPDKYDVWLDPDVKDFETIRDILKPYDANLMRRYPVSRKLNNSKIDDAESALPVILDTPAQANLF
;
A
#
# COMPACT_ATOMS: atom_id res chain seq x y z
N MET A 1 -63.46 19.25 -24.08
CA MET A 1 -63.05 19.46 -22.68
C MET A 1 -61.80 18.64 -22.46
N ASP A 2 -60.68 19.25 -22.84
CA ASP A 2 -59.34 18.68 -22.78
C ASP A 2 -58.90 18.50 -21.32
N ARG A 3 -58.46 17.29 -21.00
CA ARG A 3 -57.61 17.05 -19.83
C ARG A 3 -56.40 16.26 -20.30
N ASP A 4 -55.49 17.00 -20.92
CA ASP A 4 -54.05 17.03 -20.66
C ASP A 4 -53.54 15.84 -19.80
N ASN A 5 -53.44 14.66 -20.42
CA ASN A 5 -52.82 13.47 -19.83
C ASN A 5 -51.30 13.58 -19.96
N ARG A 6 -50.71 14.48 -19.16
CA ARG A 6 -49.26 14.59 -19.00
C ARG A 6 -48.73 13.36 -18.28
N ASN A 7 -48.36 12.34 -19.05
CA ASN A 7 -47.55 11.23 -18.59
C ASN A 7 -46.14 11.78 -18.26
N PRO A 8 -45.69 11.80 -16.99
CA PRO A 8 -44.38 12.31 -16.67
C PRO A 8 -43.34 11.31 -17.20
N ILE A 9 -42.47 11.81 -18.07
CA ILE A 9 -41.31 11.10 -18.60
C ILE A 9 -40.50 10.61 -17.39
N HIS A 10 -40.55 9.31 -17.11
CA HIS A 10 -39.69 8.68 -16.12
C HIS A 10 -38.27 8.79 -16.66
N ASN A 11 -37.54 9.81 -16.23
CA ASN A 11 -36.13 9.98 -16.51
C ASN A 11 -35.40 8.71 -16.03
N PRO A 12 -34.86 7.85 -16.91
CA PRO A 12 -34.03 6.76 -16.46
C PRO A 12 -32.77 7.43 -15.89
N GLN A 13 -32.70 7.50 -14.56
CA GLN A 13 -31.47 7.80 -13.85
C GLN A 13 -30.47 6.72 -14.29
N PHE A 14 -29.68 7.02 -15.32
CA PHE A 14 -28.49 6.27 -15.66
C PHE A 14 -27.55 6.45 -14.49
N HIS A 15 -27.69 5.59 -13.49
CA HIS A 15 -26.70 5.43 -12.46
C HIS A 15 -25.46 4.94 -13.19
N SER A 16 -24.55 5.86 -13.51
CA SER A 16 -23.23 5.50 -13.99
C SER A 16 -22.68 4.48 -13.00
N ARG A 17 -22.34 3.29 -13.49
CA ARG A 17 -21.70 2.26 -12.69
C ARG A 17 -20.42 2.87 -12.15
N GLN A 18 -20.42 3.28 -10.89
CA GLN A 18 -19.24 3.85 -10.27
C GLN A 18 -18.26 2.69 -10.06
N ARG A 19 -17.25 2.62 -10.93
CA ARG A 19 -16.22 1.59 -10.85
C ARG A 19 -15.34 1.91 -9.65
N SER A 20 -15.37 1.06 -8.63
CA SER A 20 -14.42 1.15 -7.52
C SER A 20 -13.14 0.45 -7.94
N ASP A 21 -12.13 1.22 -8.31
CA ASP A 21 -10.80 0.66 -8.55
C ASP A 21 -10.21 0.23 -7.20
N ARG A 22 -9.72 -1.01 -7.15
CA ARG A 22 -9.09 -1.62 -5.98
C ARG A 22 -7.71 -2.12 -6.38
N CYS A 23 -6.76 -2.04 -5.47
CA CYS A 23 -5.44 -2.60 -5.64
C CYS A 23 -5.07 -3.47 -4.43
N THR A 24 -4.01 -4.25 -4.60
CA THR A 24 -3.39 -5.02 -3.52
C THR A 24 -1.88 -4.80 -3.58
N ILE A 25 -1.22 -4.90 -2.43
CA ILE A 25 0.23 -4.82 -2.33
C ILE A 25 0.78 -6.25 -2.37
N LEU A 26 1.72 -6.52 -3.29
CA LEU A 26 2.44 -7.79 -3.30
C LEU A 26 3.45 -7.83 -2.16
N THR A 27 3.57 -9.00 -1.54
CA THR A 27 4.52 -9.24 -0.44
C THR A 27 5.44 -10.41 -0.76
N THR A 28 6.63 -10.39 -0.16
CA THR A 28 7.67 -11.42 -0.25
C THR A 28 8.21 -11.70 1.17
N GLY A 29 9.13 -12.66 1.30
CA GLY A 29 9.84 -12.91 2.57
C GLY A 29 10.70 -11.71 2.97
N PRO A 30 11.08 -11.56 4.25
CA PRO A 30 11.80 -10.38 4.70
C PRO A 30 13.27 -10.46 4.26
N ASN A 31 13.92 -9.30 4.15
CA ASN A 31 15.37 -9.21 4.14
C ASN A 31 15.93 -9.18 5.58
N SER A 32 17.24 -9.13 5.74
CA SER A 32 17.89 -9.12 7.07
C SER A 32 17.50 -7.93 7.95
N LEU A 33 17.12 -6.79 7.37
CA LEU A 33 16.70 -5.60 8.12
C LEU A 33 15.28 -5.74 8.69
N VAL A 34 14.40 -6.44 7.97
CA VAL A 34 12.98 -6.59 8.31
C VAL A 34 12.70 -7.88 9.10
N ALA A 35 13.57 -8.89 8.99
CA ALA A 35 13.37 -10.20 9.61
C ALA A 35 13.19 -10.13 11.14
N ASP A 36 13.82 -9.18 11.83
CA ASP A 36 13.62 -8.98 13.27
C ASP A 36 12.24 -8.38 13.63
N LEU A 37 11.54 -7.78 12.67
CA LEU A 37 10.28 -7.05 12.87
C LEU A 37 9.07 -7.86 12.40
N HIS A 38 9.18 -8.54 11.25
CA HIS A 38 8.07 -9.29 10.65
C HIS A 38 8.58 -10.35 9.64
N ASP A 39 7.78 -11.39 9.44
CA ASP A 39 8.02 -12.48 8.46
C ASP A 39 7.68 -12.13 7.00
N ARG A 40 7.29 -10.88 6.71
CA ARG A 40 6.88 -10.43 5.37
C ARG A 40 7.35 -9.00 5.13
N MET A 41 7.63 -8.70 3.86
CA MET A 41 7.88 -7.35 3.39
C MET A 41 7.14 -7.09 2.07
N PRO A 42 6.78 -5.84 1.75
CA PRO A 42 6.32 -5.49 0.42
C PRO A 42 7.39 -5.77 -0.64
N VAL A 43 6.96 -6.11 -1.87
CA VAL A 43 7.84 -6.06 -3.03
C VAL A 43 8.14 -4.59 -3.35
N ILE A 44 9.41 -4.22 -3.41
CA ILE A 44 9.87 -2.87 -3.74
C ILE A 44 10.54 -2.93 -5.12
N VAL A 45 9.94 -2.28 -6.11
CA VAL A 45 10.48 -2.22 -7.47
C VAL A 45 11.57 -1.15 -7.53
N THR A 46 12.73 -1.47 -8.11
CA THR A 46 13.80 -0.49 -8.32
C THR A 46 13.50 0.40 -9.53
N PRO A 47 14.01 1.65 -9.57
CA PRO A 47 13.73 2.57 -10.66
C PRO A 47 14.07 2.04 -12.07
N ASP A 48 15.11 1.22 -12.20
CA ASP A 48 15.52 0.60 -13.47
C ASP A 48 14.56 -0.49 -13.97
N LYS A 49 13.58 -0.89 -13.16
CA LYS A 49 12.58 -1.91 -13.47
C LYS A 49 11.16 -1.36 -13.63
N TYR A 50 10.95 -0.05 -13.47
CA TYR A 50 9.62 0.55 -13.59
C TYR A 50 8.99 0.34 -14.95
N ASP A 51 9.75 0.49 -16.04
CA ASP A 51 9.23 0.32 -17.40
C ASP A 51 8.67 -1.09 -17.59
N VAL A 52 9.46 -2.11 -17.22
CA VAL A 52 9.04 -3.52 -17.29
C VAL A 52 7.86 -3.82 -16.36
N TRP A 53 7.79 -3.19 -15.18
CA TRP A 53 6.71 -3.39 -14.22
C TRP A 53 5.38 -2.76 -14.64
N LEU A 54 5.43 -1.61 -15.32
CA LEU A 54 4.26 -0.83 -15.72
C LEU A 54 3.79 -1.13 -17.16
N ASP A 55 4.57 -1.88 -17.94
CA ASP A 55 4.23 -2.24 -19.31
C ASP A 55 3.11 -3.31 -19.35
N PRO A 56 1.91 -2.97 -19.89
CA PRO A 56 0.79 -3.91 -19.99
C PRO A 56 1.02 -5.05 -21.00
N ASP A 57 2.01 -4.93 -21.90
CA ASP A 57 2.33 -5.93 -22.90
C ASP A 57 3.30 -7.01 -22.37
N VAL A 58 3.94 -6.80 -21.23
CA VAL A 58 4.75 -7.80 -20.53
C VAL A 58 3.84 -8.87 -19.93
N LYS A 59 3.84 -10.07 -20.52
CA LYS A 59 3.03 -11.22 -20.07
C LYS A 59 3.85 -12.40 -19.58
N ASP A 60 5.16 -12.37 -19.80
CA ASP A 60 6.06 -13.43 -19.37
C ASP A 60 6.42 -13.29 -17.89
N PHE A 61 6.16 -14.34 -17.11
CA PHE A 61 6.44 -14.34 -15.68
C PHE A 61 7.93 -14.30 -15.38
N GLU A 62 8.77 -14.93 -16.21
CA GLU A 62 10.21 -14.99 -15.97
C GLU A 62 10.84 -13.59 -16.07
N THR A 63 10.30 -12.74 -16.94
CA THR A 63 10.69 -11.32 -17.07
C THR A 63 10.45 -10.51 -15.79
N ILE A 64 9.39 -10.79 -15.02
CA ILE A 64 9.07 -10.09 -13.77
C ILE A 64 9.58 -10.80 -12.50
N ARG A 65 10.02 -12.05 -12.62
CA ARG A 65 10.46 -12.88 -11.48
C ARG A 65 11.56 -12.20 -10.65
N ASP A 66 12.48 -11.51 -11.32
CA ASP A 66 13.59 -10.79 -10.66
C ASP A 66 13.11 -9.58 -9.83
N ILE A 67 11.93 -9.04 -10.11
CA ILE A 67 11.31 -7.95 -9.35
C ILE A 67 10.67 -8.49 -8.06
N LEU A 68 10.16 -9.72 -8.07
CA LEU A 68 9.38 -10.32 -6.97
C LEU A 68 10.25 -10.92 -5.84
N LYS A 69 11.37 -10.26 -5.51
CA LYS A 69 12.32 -10.70 -4.47
C LYS A 69 12.44 -9.67 -3.35
N PRO A 70 12.95 -10.07 -2.16
CA PRO A 70 13.23 -9.12 -1.09
C PRO A 70 14.20 -8.03 -1.57
N TYR A 71 13.91 -6.78 -1.21
CA TYR A 71 14.76 -5.64 -1.55
C TYR A 71 16.10 -5.70 -0.80
N ASP A 72 17.17 -5.16 -1.40
CA ASP A 72 18.50 -5.16 -0.79
C ASP A 72 18.51 -4.38 0.53
N ALA A 73 18.85 -5.07 1.62
CA ALA A 73 18.92 -4.50 2.95
C ALA A 73 19.95 -3.36 3.06
N ASN A 74 21.01 -3.37 2.26
CA ASN A 74 22.05 -2.33 2.26
C ASN A 74 21.56 -1.00 1.68
N LEU A 75 20.50 -1.04 0.88
CA LEU A 75 19.85 0.12 0.29
C LEU A 75 18.67 0.63 1.14
N MET A 76 18.50 0.07 2.34
CA MET A 76 17.42 0.41 3.27
C MET A 76 17.97 0.91 4.61
N ARG A 77 17.16 1.71 5.29
CA ARG A 77 17.40 2.10 6.68
C ARG A 77 16.10 1.94 7.46
N ARG A 78 16.22 1.47 8.70
CA ARG A 78 15.14 1.49 9.69
C ARG A 78 15.51 2.42 10.85
N TYR A 79 14.52 3.04 11.44
CA TYR A 79 14.65 3.82 12.67
C TYR A 79 13.34 3.78 13.45
N PRO A 80 13.37 3.87 14.78
CA PRO A 80 12.17 3.94 15.58
C PRO A 80 11.42 5.26 15.35
N VAL A 81 10.09 5.19 15.38
CA VAL A 81 9.18 6.33 15.24
C VAL A 81 8.20 6.37 16.41
N SER A 82 7.44 7.46 16.52
CA SER A 82 6.45 7.64 17.58
C SER A 82 5.33 6.60 17.53
N ARG A 83 4.92 6.08 18.69
CA ARG A 83 3.75 5.19 18.81
C ARG A 83 2.44 5.87 18.38
N LYS A 84 2.40 7.20 18.25
CA LYS A 84 1.26 7.94 17.70
C LYS A 84 0.86 7.42 16.31
N LEU A 85 1.82 6.96 15.52
CA LEU A 85 1.61 6.45 14.16
C LEU A 85 0.67 5.23 14.10
N ASN A 86 0.48 4.50 15.20
CA ASN A 86 -0.47 3.39 15.27
C ASN A 86 -1.94 3.84 15.19
N ASN A 87 -2.23 5.13 15.43
CA ASN A 87 -3.57 5.67 15.32
C ASN A 87 -3.80 6.24 13.92
N SER A 88 -4.53 5.51 13.08
CA SER A 88 -4.82 5.90 11.69
C SER A 88 -5.60 7.21 11.51
N LYS A 89 -6.15 7.79 12.59
CA LYS A 89 -6.77 9.12 12.55
C LYS A 89 -5.77 10.26 12.59
N ILE A 90 -4.51 9.98 12.92
CA ILE A 90 -3.43 10.95 13.00
C ILE A 90 -2.72 10.96 11.63
N ASP A 91 -2.82 12.08 10.93
CA ASP A 91 -2.21 12.32 9.62
C ASP A 91 -1.29 13.55 9.69
N ASP A 92 -0.20 13.41 10.44
CA ASP A 92 0.85 14.42 10.56
C ASP A 92 2.22 13.84 10.19
N ALA A 93 3.07 14.68 9.59
CA ALA A 93 4.41 14.28 9.19
C ALA A 93 5.34 14.02 10.39
N GLU A 94 5.04 14.61 11.55
CA GLU A 94 5.86 14.48 12.76
C GLU A 94 5.85 13.04 13.29
N SER A 95 4.75 12.31 13.12
CA SER A 95 4.59 10.94 13.56
C SER A 95 5.52 9.95 12.84
N ALA A 96 6.03 10.31 11.65
CA ALA A 96 7.00 9.53 10.89
C ALA A 96 8.46 9.93 11.18
N LEU A 97 8.71 10.96 12.00
CA LEU A 97 10.08 11.38 12.31
C LEU A 97 10.77 10.38 13.25
N PRO A 98 12.10 10.20 13.13
CA PRO A 98 12.87 9.39 14.06
C PRO A 98 12.73 9.89 15.50
N VAL A 99 12.56 8.96 16.44
CA VAL A 99 12.54 9.27 17.89
C VAL A 99 13.71 8.58 18.59
N ILE A 100 14.18 9.16 19.69
CA ILE A 100 15.10 8.46 20.59
C ILE A 100 14.26 7.59 21.52
N LEU A 101 14.54 6.29 21.55
CA LEU A 101 13.92 5.38 22.49
C LEU A 101 14.71 5.42 23.81
N ASP A 102 14.31 6.30 24.74
CA ASP A 102 14.76 6.21 26.12
C ASP A 102 14.20 4.92 26.72
N THR A 103 14.96 3.84 26.74
CA THR A 103 14.47 2.54 27.22
C THR A 103 15.31 2.12 28.43
N PRO A 104 14.79 2.00 29.66
CA PRO A 104 15.04 0.76 30.35
C PRO A 104 14.28 -0.30 29.56
N ALA A 105 15.02 -1.32 29.10
CA ALA A 105 14.46 -2.52 28.48
C ALA A 105 13.16 -2.88 29.20
N GLN A 106 12.09 -3.17 28.46
CA GLN A 106 10.89 -3.75 29.04
C GLN A 106 11.28 -5.09 29.64
N ALA A 107 11.78 -5.05 30.88
CA ALA A 107 12.24 -6.17 31.64
C ALA A 107 11.00 -6.93 32.07
N ASN A 108 10.90 -8.16 31.55
CA ASN A 108 10.00 -9.23 31.96
C ASN A 108 8.51 -8.93 31.84
N LEU A 109 7.96 -9.39 30.71
CA LEU A 109 6.59 -9.91 30.65
C LEU A 109 6.64 -11.42 30.35
N PHE A 110 7.47 -12.13 31.11
CA PHE A 110 7.41 -13.57 31.37
C PHE A 110 7.93 -13.81 32.78
#